data_AF-A0A7C4MVB6-F1
#
_entry.id   AF-A0A7C4MVB6-F1
#
_cell.length_a   1.000
_cell.length_b   1.000
_cell.length_c   1.000
_cell.angle_alpha   90.00
_cell.angle_beta   90.00
_cell.angle_gamma   90.00
#
_symmetry.space_group_name_H-M   'P 1'
#
loop_
_entity.id
_entity.type
_entity.pdbx_description
1 polymer ?
#
loop_
_entity_poly.entity_id
_entity_poly.type
_entity_poly.pdbx_seq_one_letter_code
_entity_poly.pdbx_strand_id
1 'polypeptide(L)'
;MIRGRKMPPEESDLPPEKDRQAVVVWLDAALAAADRAAPPDPGRVTIRRLNRAEYANTIRDLLGVEFNAAADFPADDVGYGFDNIGDVLTLSPMLMEKYVAAAEQIAAKAIVADAEGRKREQLPESHRRIIAVQPSADRSPDQAAAQILRRLATRAYRRPATDTEVERLVRLTGHVRAAGGSFESGIRTALEAILVSPHFLFRVELDPPGAGVIRELNEYELASRLSYFLWSSMPDDELFDLAGRGRLRAELDRQVRRMLADAKARALIENFAGQWLQLRNLEAIHPDKQQFPQFDDELRRAMRIEAEMFFEAIVRENRSVLELIDADYTFVNARLARFYGIEGVEGDHFRRVALDGDESVRARGGVLGLAATLAVTSNPTRTSPGAHHALCDFRRRRIGSNGSR
;
A
#
# COMPACT_ATOMS: atom_id res chain seq x y z
N MET A 1 23.66 -11.02 9.51
CA MET A 1 24.63 -11.16 10.62
C MET A 1 26.08 -11.04 10.17
N ILE A 2 26.63 -11.95 9.34
CA ILE A 2 28.03 -11.89 8.86
C ILE A 2 28.31 -10.61 8.05
N ARG A 3 27.47 -10.27 7.06
CA ARG A 3 27.58 -9.01 6.28
C ARG A 3 27.49 -7.75 7.15
N GLY A 4 26.73 -7.82 8.25
CA GLY A 4 26.53 -6.70 9.17
C GLY A 4 27.55 -6.66 10.31
N ARG A 5 28.60 -7.51 10.27
CA ARG A 5 29.62 -7.64 11.33
C ARG A 5 29.07 -7.92 12.73
N LYS A 6 27.84 -8.45 12.82
CA LYS A 6 27.19 -8.87 14.08
C LYS A 6 27.53 -10.31 14.49
N MET A 7 28.45 -10.95 13.77
CA MET A 7 29.04 -12.25 14.13
C MET A 7 30.54 -12.25 13.80
N PRO A 8 31.40 -12.83 14.66
CA PRO A 8 31.05 -13.49 15.93
C PRO A 8 30.68 -12.50 17.06
N PRO A 9 30.22 -12.95 18.24
CA PRO A 9 29.89 -12.08 19.38
C PRO A 9 31.03 -11.12 19.74
N GLU A 10 30.72 -10.00 20.39
CA GLU A 10 31.68 -8.91 20.66
C GLU A 10 32.95 -9.36 21.41
N GLU A 11 32.86 -10.44 22.20
CA GLU A 11 33.99 -11.00 22.96
C GLU A 11 34.90 -11.92 22.12
N SER A 12 34.69 -12.04 20.80
CA SER A 12 35.44 -12.92 19.91
C SER A 12 36.08 -12.17 18.75
N ASP A 13 37.29 -12.58 18.37
CA ASP A 13 37.99 -11.99 17.24
C ASP A 13 37.19 -12.14 15.94
N LEU A 14 36.96 -11.01 15.26
CA LEU A 14 36.33 -10.97 13.95
C LEU A 14 37.26 -11.63 12.90
N PRO A 15 36.82 -12.69 12.20
CA PRO A 15 37.60 -13.28 11.12
C PRO A 15 37.93 -12.25 10.04
N PRO A 16 39.03 -12.39 9.28
CA PRO A 16 39.37 -11.46 8.20
C PRO A 16 38.20 -11.22 7.22
N GLU A 17 38.07 -10.00 6.70
CA GLU A 17 36.97 -9.62 5.76
C GLU A 17 36.91 -10.57 4.55
N LYS A 18 38.07 -11.00 4.05
CA LYS A 18 38.18 -11.94 2.94
C LYS A 18 37.46 -13.26 3.25
N ASP A 19 37.61 -13.78 4.45
CA ASP A 19 37.05 -15.08 4.85
C ASP A 19 35.56 -14.97 5.11
N ARG A 20 35.11 -13.86 5.73
CA ARG A 20 33.69 -13.55 5.85
C ARG A 20 33.01 -13.43 4.50
N GLN A 21 33.64 -12.73 3.55
CA GLN A 21 33.10 -12.60 2.20
C GLN A 21 33.06 -13.95 1.48
N ALA A 22 34.07 -14.81 1.66
CA ALA A 22 34.07 -16.16 1.11
C ALA A 22 32.92 -17.01 1.67
N VAL A 23 32.67 -16.95 2.98
CA VAL A 23 31.52 -17.64 3.62
C VAL A 23 30.20 -17.11 3.09
N VAL A 24 30.05 -15.78 2.96
CA VAL A 24 28.84 -15.17 2.39
C VAL A 24 28.59 -15.66 0.97
N VAL A 25 29.62 -15.62 0.11
CA VAL A 25 29.52 -16.08 -1.29
C VAL A 25 29.18 -17.57 -1.35
N TRP A 26 29.79 -18.40 -0.50
CA TRP A 26 29.48 -19.82 -0.42
C TRP A 26 28.03 -20.06 0.04
N LEU A 27 27.57 -19.35 1.07
CA LEU A 27 26.20 -19.48 1.59
C LEU A 27 25.17 -19.05 0.54
N ASP A 28 25.40 -17.91 -0.13
CA ASP A 28 24.55 -17.44 -1.22
C ASP A 28 24.49 -18.47 -2.36
N ALA A 29 25.63 -19.06 -2.72
CA ALA A 29 25.70 -20.09 -3.75
C ALA A 29 24.98 -21.39 -3.32
N ALA A 30 25.13 -21.82 -2.08
CA ALA A 30 24.48 -23.00 -1.53
C ALA A 30 22.96 -22.83 -1.42
N LEU A 31 22.49 -21.68 -0.92
CA LEU A 31 21.07 -21.33 -0.87
C LEU A 31 20.48 -21.25 -2.28
N ALA A 32 21.17 -20.58 -3.22
CA ALA A 32 20.71 -20.50 -4.60
C ALA A 32 20.71 -21.87 -5.30
N ALA A 33 21.64 -22.78 -4.95
CA ALA A 33 21.64 -24.14 -5.47
C ALA A 33 20.47 -24.96 -4.91
N ALA A 34 20.18 -24.84 -3.61
CA ALA A 34 19.04 -25.50 -2.99
C ALA A 34 17.71 -25.00 -3.57
N ASP A 35 17.58 -23.68 -3.76
CA ASP A 35 16.41 -23.04 -4.36
C ASP A 35 16.20 -23.49 -5.81
N ARG A 36 17.27 -23.53 -6.63
CA ARG A 36 17.21 -24.05 -8.01
C ARG A 36 16.91 -25.55 -8.10
N ALA A 37 17.24 -26.32 -7.07
CA ALA A 37 17.02 -27.78 -7.06
C ALA A 37 15.60 -28.16 -6.61
N ALA A 38 14.92 -27.28 -5.87
CA ALA A 38 13.51 -27.44 -5.57
C ALA A 38 12.68 -27.20 -6.85
N PRO A 39 11.68 -28.04 -7.15
CA PRO A 39 10.70 -27.71 -8.17
C PRO A 39 10.06 -26.36 -7.78
N PRO A 40 10.02 -25.36 -8.66
CA PRO A 40 9.29 -24.14 -8.36
C PRO A 40 7.84 -24.51 -8.07
N ASP A 41 7.25 -23.95 -7.02
CA ASP A 41 5.82 -24.01 -6.75
C ASP A 41 5.38 -22.59 -6.34
N PRO A 42 4.92 -21.76 -7.28
CA PRO A 42 4.46 -20.41 -6.98
C PRO A 42 3.10 -20.40 -6.25
N GLY A 43 2.51 -21.56 -5.98
CA GLY A 43 1.14 -21.69 -5.51
C GLY A 43 0.11 -21.36 -6.59
N ARG A 44 -1.17 -21.37 -6.19
CA ARG A 44 -2.27 -20.93 -7.07
C ARG A 44 -2.47 -19.44 -6.96
N VAL A 45 -2.47 -18.77 -8.11
CA VAL A 45 -2.85 -17.35 -8.20
C VAL A 45 -4.37 -17.28 -8.32
N THR A 46 -5.01 -16.59 -7.39
CA THR A 46 -6.45 -16.32 -7.46
C THR A 46 -6.72 -14.94 -8.07
N ILE A 47 -7.87 -14.82 -8.72
CA ILE A 47 -8.33 -13.54 -9.24
C ILE A 47 -8.58 -12.63 -8.04
N ARG A 48 -7.91 -11.47 -8.01
CA ARG A 48 -7.99 -10.54 -6.89
C ARG A 48 -8.75 -9.28 -7.26
N ARG A 49 -9.85 -9.02 -6.56
CA ARG A 49 -10.54 -7.72 -6.63
C ARG A 49 -9.64 -6.62 -6.05
N LEU A 50 -9.76 -5.41 -6.56
CA LEU A 50 -9.22 -4.24 -5.87
C LEU A 50 -9.98 -4.04 -4.55
N ASN A 51 -9.26 -3.95 -3.43
CA ASN A 51 -9.86 -3.49 -2.19
C ASN A 51 -10.22 -1.99 -2.30
N ARG A 52 -10.93 -1.44 -1.31
CA ARG A 52 -11.35 -0.03 -1.27
C ARG A 52 -10.20 0.96 -1.48
N ALA A 53 -9.06 0.73 -0.81
CA ALA A 53 -7.89 1.60 -0.88
C ALA A 53 -7.25 1.57 -2.28
N GLU A 54 -7.07 0.37 -2.82
CA GLU A 54 -6.56 0.14 -4.16
C GLU A 54 -7.46 0.75 -5.24
N TYR A 55 -8.78 0.62 -5.09
CA TYR A 55 -9.75 1.25 -5.98
C TYR A 55 -9.61 2.78 -5.95
N ALA A 56 -9.66 3.39 -4.77
CA ALA A 56 -9.56 4.85 -4.62
C ALA A 56 -8.23 5.40 -5.18
N ASN A 57 -7.11 4.75 -4.85
CA ASN A 57 -5.79 5.13 -5.36
C ASN A 57 -5.69 4.99 -6.88
N THR A 58 -6.25 3.91 -7.44
CA THR A 58 -6.28 3.68 -8.89
C THR A 58 -7.10 4.76 -9.59
N ILE A 59 -8.25 5.16 -9.03
CA ILE A 59 -9.07 6.25 -9.59
C ILE A 59 -8.32 7.59 -9.57
N ARG A 60 -7.63 7.90 -8.47
CA ARG A 60 -6.77 9.08 -8.37
C ARG A 60 -5.69 9.08 -9.45
N ASP A 61 -4.98 7.97 -9.62
CA ASP A 61 -3.89 7.89 -10.59
C ASP A 61 -4.35 7.83 -12.05
N LEU A 62 -5.52 7.22 -12.31
CA LEU A 62 -6.09 7.11 -13.64
C LEU A 62 -6.73 8.43 -14.11
N LEU A 63 -7.46 9.11 -13.22
CA LEU A 63 -8.37 10.21 -13.57
C LEU A 63 -8.04 11.53 -12.86
N GLY A 64 -7.27 11.51 -11.77
CA GLY A 64 -6.97 12.67 -10.90
C GLY A 64 -8.18 13.16 -10.13
N VAL A 65 -9.09 12.24 -9.81
CA VAL A 65 -10.29 12.53 -9.05
C VAL A 65 -10.17 11.82 -7.71
N GLU A 66 -10.41 12.55 -6.62
CA GLU A 66 -10.52 11.95 -5.30
C GLU A 66 -11.89 11.29 -5.12
N PHE A 67 -11.87 10.07 -4.59
CA PHE A 67 -13.06 9.27 -4.32
C PHE A 67 -12.95 8.60 -2.95
N ASN A 68 -13.98 8.76 -2.12
CA ASN A 68 -14.00 8.20 -0.78
C ASN A 68 -14.65 6.81 -0.78
N ALA A 69 -13.88 5.80 -1.20
CA ALA A 69 -14.35 4.41 -1.25
C ALA A 69 -14.81 3.87 0.11
N ALA A 70 -14.27 4.37 1.22
CA ALA A 70 -14.63 3.91 2.57
C ALA A 70 -16.06 4.31 2.97
N ALA A 71 -16.56 5.44 2.45
CA ALA A 71 -17.94 5.88 2.69
C ALA A 71 -18.96 5.18 1.78
N ASP A 72 -18.56 4.87 0.55
CA ASP A 72 -19.50 4.41 -0.48
C ASP A 72 -19.59 2.88 -0.60
N PHE A 73 -18.52 2.15 -0.27
CA PHE A 73 -18.49 0.69 -0.36
C PHE A 73 -18.65 0.02 1.00
N PRO A 74 -19.13 -1.23 1.10
CA PRO A 74 -19.04 -2.06 2.31
C PRO A 74 -17.59 -2.49 2.60
N ALA A 75 -17.31 -2.89 3.84
CA ALA A 75 -15.96 -3.29 4.27
C ALA A 75 -15.47 -4.49 3.47
N ASP A 76 -14.19 -4.48 3.11
CA ASP A 76 -13.56 -5.63 2.48
C ASP A 76 -13.36 -6.73 3.53
N ASP A 77 -13.57 -7.98 3.12
CA ASP A 77 -13.31 -9.14 3.97
C ASP A 77 -11.81 -9.26 4.27
N VAL A 78 -11.48 -9.69 5.49
CA VAL A 78 -10.09 -9.82 5.97
C VAL A 78 -9.70 -11.29 6.00
N GLY A 79 -8.64 -11.65 5.26
CA GLY A 79 -8.04 -12.98 5.24
C GLY A 79 -6.60 -12.92 5.74
N TYR A 80 -6.22 -13.80 6.69
CA TYR A 80 -4.88 -13.81 7.29
C TYR A 80 -4.41 -12.46 7.86
N GLY A 81 -5.36 -11.60 8.26
CA GLY A 81 -5.07 -10.25 8.74
C GLY A 81 -4.95 -9.17 7.65
N PHE A 82 -5.17 -9.52 6.38
CA PHE A 82 -5.09 -8.59 5.25
C PHE A 82 -6.42 -8.50 4.47
N ASP A 83 -6.83 -7.29 4.12
CA ASP A 83 -8.04 -6.91 3.36
C ASP A 83 -7.85 -6.96 1.85
N ASN A 84 -6.74 -7.56 1.41
CA ASN A 84 -6.31 -7.57 0.03
C ASN A 84 -6.02 -9.01 -0.45
N ILE A 85 -6.50 -10.02 0.27
CA ILE A 85 -6.33 -11.42 -0.12
C ILE A 85 -7.42 -11.80 -1.12
N GLY A 86 -7.04 -12.27 -2.31
CA GLY A 86 -7.98 -12.58 -3.39
C GLY A 86 -9.06 -13.59 -2.97
N ASP A 87 -8.68 -14.58 -2.15
CA ASP A 87 -9.54 -15.70 -1.75
C ASP A 87 -10.75 -15.31 -0.91
N VAL A 88 -10.71 -14.15 -0.25
CA VAL A 88 -11.81 -13.64 0.60
C VAL A 88 -12.56 -12.49 -0.05
N LEU A 89 -12.03 -11.89 -1.12
CA LEU A 89 -12.64 -10.71 -1.75
C LEU A 89 -13.77 -11.12 -2.71
N THR A 90 -14.93 -11.41 -2.13
CA THR A 90 -16.15 -11.73 -2.89
C THR A 90 -16.79 -10.46 -3.50
N LEU A 91 -17.62 -10.65 -4.54
CA LEU A 91 -18.42 -9.60 -5.16
C LEU A 91 -19.91 -9.88 -4.90
N SER A 92 -20.50 -9.16 -3.94
CA SER A 92 -21.94 -9.25 -3.68
C SER A 92 -22.74 -8.41 -4.69
N PRO A 93 -24.01 -8.72 -4.95
CA PRO A 93 -24.87 -7.89 -5.79
C PRO A 93 -24.93 -6.43 -5.32
N MET A 94 -25.03 -6.21 -4.01
CA MET A 94 -25.00 -4.87 -3.41
C MET A 94 -23.69 -4.13 -3.73
N LEU A 95 -22.54 -4.80 -3.65
CA LEU A 95 -21.26 -4.19 -4.00
C LEU A 95 -21.20 -3.85 -5.50
N MET A 96 -21.79 -4.66 -6.37
CA MET A 96 -21.87 -4.35 -7.80
C MET A 96 -22.71 -3.09 -8.07
N GLU A 97 -23.87 -2.95 -7.41
CA GLU A 97 -24.69 -1.73 -7.49
C GLU A 97 -23.90 -0.49 -7.04
N LYS A 98 -23.12 -0.62 -5.96
CA LYS A 98 -22.24 0.45 -5.48
C LYS A 98 -21.14 0.80 -6.49
N TYR A 99 -20.57 -0.17 -7.20
CA TYR A 99 -19.59 0.11 -8.25
C TYR A 99 -20.20 0.88 -9.41
N VAL A 100 -21.43 0.57 -9.82
CA VAL A 100 -22.13 1.33 -10.87
C VAL A 100 -22.36 2.77 -10.42
N ALA A 101 -22.91 2.98 -9.22
CA ALA A 101 -23.13 4.32 -8.68
C ALA A 101 -21.82 5.12 -8.52
N ALA A 102 -20.75 4.47 -8.07
CA ALA A 102 -19.43 5.10 -7.97
C ALA A 102 -18.87 5.46 -9.34
N ALA A 103 -19.00 4.58 -10.35
CA ALA A 103 -18.55 4.84 -11.70
C ALA A 103 -19.24 6.09 -12.30
N GLU A 104 -20.55 6.21 -12.13
CA GLU A 104 -21.32 7.40 -12.55
C GLU A 104 -20.83 8.67 -11.87
N GLN A 105 -20.64 8.63 -10.54
CA GLN A 105 -20.18 9.78 -9.76
C GLN A 105 -18.76 10.19 -10.14
N ILE A 106 -17.86 9.23 -10.29
CA ILE A 106 -16.46 9.47 -10.66
C ILE A 106 -16.39 10.03 -12.08
N ALA A 107 -17.11 9.44 -13.03
CA ALA A 107 -17.13 9.89 -14.41
C ALA A 107 -17.72 11.30 -14.55
N ALA A 108 -18.76 11.63 -13.76
CA ALA A 108 -19.33 12.98 -13.68
C ALA A 108 -18.32 14.03 -13.21
N LYS A 109 -17.52 13.68 -12.19
CA LYS A 109 -16.46 14.56 -11.67
C LYS A 109 -15.30 14.68 -12.67
N ALA A 110 -14.97 13.59 -13.36
CA ALA A 110 -13.85 13.51 -14.26
C ALA A 110 -14.10 14.29 -15.57
N ILE A 111 -15.29 14.15 -16.16
CA ILE A 111 -15.66 14.65 -17.48
C ILE A 111 -16.95 15.47 -17.39
N VAL A 112 -16.85 16.73 -17.83
CA VAL A 112 -17.99 17.64 -17.97
C VAL A 112 -18.70 17.32 -19.28
N ALA A 113 -19.90 16.76 -19.20
CA ALA A 113 -20.70 16.34 -20.36
C ALA A 113 -21.07 17.51 -21.29
N ASP A 114 -21.48 18.65 -20.73
CA ASP A 114 -21.87 19.84 -21.49
C ASP A 114 -20.75 20.88 -21.52
N ALA A 115 -19.59 20.46 -22.06
CA ALA A 115 -18.43 21.31 -22.23
C ALA A 115 -18.53 22.25 -23.44
N GLU A 116 -19.54 22.06 -24.30
CA GLU A 116 -19.77 22.89 -25.49
C GLU A 116 -19.85 24.39 -25.12
N GLY A 117 -19.09 25.21 -25.85
CA GLY A 117 -19.01 26.66 -25.62
C GLY A 117 -18.17 27.09 -24.42
N ARG A 118 -17.70 26.16 -23.56
CA ARG A 118 -16.77 26.49 -22.47
C ARG A 118 -15.34 26.58 -23.00
N LYS A 119 -14.56 27.52 -22.46
CA LYS A 119 -13.13 27.59 -22.75
C LYS A 119 -12.42 26.42 -22.08
N ARG A 120 -11.39 25.87 -22.73
CA ARG A 120 -10.68 24.69 -22.24
C ARG A 120 -10.11 24.92 -20.83
N GLU A 121 -9.63 26.12 -20.53
CA GLU A 121 -9.05 26.50 -19.24
C GLU A 121 -10.07 26.50 -18.08
N GLN A 122 -11.36 26.60 -18.39
CA GLN A 122 -12.45 26.55 -17.42
C GLN A 122 -12.85 25.11 -17.05
N LEU A 123 -12.33 24.12 -17.78
CA LEU A 123 -12.64 22.72 -17.54
C LEU A 123 -11.67 22.13 -16.50
N PRO A 124 -12.15 21.19 -15.66
CA PRO A 124 -11.31 20.49 -14.69
C PRO A 124 -10.04 19.91 -15.33
N GLU A 125 -8.96 19.81 -14.56
CA GLU A 125 -7.71 19.20 -15.03
C GLU A 125 -7.94 17.76 -15.50
N SER A 126 -8.75 16.98 -14.77
CA SER A 126 -9.18 15.64 -15.16
C SER A 126 -9.78 15.62 -16.56
N HIS A 127 -10.71 16.54 -16.84
CA HIS A 127 -11.36 16.66 -18.16
C HIS A 127 -10.31 16.90 -19.24
N ARG A 128 -9.48 17.93 -19.06
CA ARG A 128 -8.47 18.33 -20.07
C ARG A 128 -7.46 17.23 -20.36
N ARG A 129 -7.10 16.45 -19.35
CA ARG A 129 -6.19 15.31 -19.48
C ARG A 129 -6.87 14.13 -20.18
N ILE A 130 -8.11 13.81 -19.82
CA ILE A 130 -8.85 12.68 -20.40
C ILE A 130 -9.23 12.97 -21.86
N ILE A 131 -9.90 14.09 -22.11
CA ILE A 131 -10.28 14.56 -23.45
C ILE A 131 -9.08 15.26 -24.11
N ALA A 132 -8.05 14.47 -24.40
CA ALA A 132 -6.81 14.97 -24.99
C ALA A 132 -6.96 15.29 -26.49
N VAL A 133 -7.94 14.69 -27.15
CA VAL A 133 -8.18 14.79 -28.60
C VAL A 133 -9.66 15.04 -28.83
N GLN A 134 -9.98 16.01 -29.70
CA GLN A 134 -11.34 16.31 -30.11
C GLN A 134 -11.58 15.86 -31.56
N PRO A 135 -12.85 15.61 -31.96
CA PRO A 135 -13.22 15.47 -33.37
C PRO A 135 -12.83 16.70 -34.17
N SER A 136 -12.44 16.51 -35.43
CA SER A 136 -12.02 17.59 -36.34
C SER A 136 -12.40 17.24 -37.78
N ALA A 137 -12.18 18.15 -38.73
CA ALA A 137 -12.44 17.89 -40.15
C ALA A 137 -11.79 16.58 -40.65
N ASP A 138 -10.54 16.32 -40.21
CA ASP A 138 -9.79 15.13 -40.61
C ASP A 138 -9.90 13.94 -39.63
N ARG A 139 -10.71 14.06 -38.56
CA ARG A 139 -10.85 13.03 -37.52
C ARG A 139 -12.30 12.86 -37.12
N SER A 140 -12.87 11.71 -37.46
CA SER A 140 -14.24 11.38 -37.06
C SER A 140 -14.35 11.31 -35.53
N PRO A 141 -15.56 11.53 -34.96
CA PRO A 141 -15.78 11.35 -33.53
C PRO A 141 -15.37 9.96 -33.03
N ASP A 142 -15.62 8.92 -33.82
CA ASP A 142 -15.28 7.55 -33.45
C ASP A 142 -13.75 7.33 -33.43
N GLN A 143 -12.99 7.96 -34.35
CA GLN A 143 -11.53 7.94 -34.33
C GLN A 143 -10.96 8.67 -33.10
N ALA A 144 -11.52 9.84 -32.76
CA ALA A 144 -11.14 10.57 -31.56
C ALA A 144 -11.44 9.77 -30.28
N ALA A 145 -12.64 9.18 -30.21
CA ALA A 145 -13.05 8.32 -29.11
C ALA A 145 -12.14 7.10 -28.97
N ALA A 146 -11.82 6.40 -30.07
CA ALA A 146 -10.93 5.25 -30.07
C ALA A 146 -9.55 5.58 -29.47
N GLN A 147 -9.00 6.74 -29.82
CA GLN A 147 -7.70 7.18 -29.30
C GLN A 147 -7.74 7.46 -27.79
N ILE A 148 -8.78 8.15 -27.30
CA ILE A 148 -8.97 8.43 -25.87
C ILE A 148 -9.19 7.12 -25.09
N LEU A 149 -10.13 6.30 -25.57
CA LEU A 149 -10.59 5.10 -24.88
C LEU A 149 -9.53 4.01 -24.87
N ARG A 150 -8.71 3.88 -25.92
CA ARG A 150 -7.56 2.96 -25.90
C ARG A 150 -6.57 3.33 -24.81
N ARG A 151 -6.25 4.62 -24.66
CA ARG A 151 -5.32 5.07 -23.61
C ARG A 151 -5.90 4.83 -22.22
N LEU A 152 -7.17 5.17 -22.01
CA LEU A 152 -7.86 4.95 -20.73
C LEU A 152 -7.96 3.46 -20.38
N ALA A 153 -8.47 2.64 -21.31
CA ALA A 153 -8.64 1.21 -21.10
C ALA A 153 -7.30 0.51 -20.88
N THR A 154 -6.24 0.90 -21.61
CA THR A 154 -4.91 0.31 -21.44
C THR A 154 -4.38 0.50 -20.01
N ARG A 155 -4.56 1.71 -19.48
CA ARG A 155 -4.20 2.05 -18.11
C ARG A 155 -5.09 1.35 -17.08
N ALA A 156 -6.41 1.46 -17.25
CA ALA A 156 -7.40 0.90 -16.35
C ALA A 156 -7.29 -0.62 -16.24
N TYR A 157 -7.05 -1.31 -17.36
CA TYR A 157 -6.91 -2.77 -17.42
C TYR A 157 -5.47 -3.23 -17.18
N ARG A 158 -4.53 -2.29 -17.01
CA ARG A 158 -3.10 -2.51 -16.71
C ARG A 158 -2.40 -3.38 -17.77
N ARG A 159 -2.88 -3.35 -19.00
CA ARG A 159 -2.34 -4.03 -20.18
C ARG A 159 -2.83 -3.33 -21.45
N PRO A 160 -2.19 -3.53 -22.61
CA PRO A 160 -2.72 -3.02 -23.87
C PRO A 160 -4.18 -3.45 -24.08
N ALA A 161 -5.07 -2.47 -24.26
CA ALA A 161 -6.46 -2.75 -24.62
C ALA A 161 -6.52 -3.30 -26.04
N THR A 162 -7.25 -4.39 -26.22
CA THR A 162 -7.44 -5.03 -27.52
C THR A 162 -8.34 -4.18 -28.42
N ASP A 163 -8.24 -4.37 -29.73
CA ASP A 163 -9.06 -3.63 -30.69
C ASP A 163 -10.56 -3.88 -30.46
N THR A 164 -10.94 -5.13 -30.19
CA THR A 164 -12.33 -5.48 -29.87
C THR A 164 -12.85 -4.81 -28.60
N GLU A 165 -12.01 -4.64 -27.57
CA GLU A 165 -12.38 -3.90 -26.36
C GLU A 165 -12.62 -2.42 -26.67
N VAL A 166 -11.74 -1.81 -27.46
CA VAL A 166 -11.85 -0.39 -27.85
C VAL A 166 -13.08 -0.17 -28.74
N GLU A 167 -13.32 -1.03 -29.73
CA GLU A 167 -14.48 -0.97 -30.61
C GLU A 167 -15.81 -1.06 -29.83
N ARG A 168 -15.89 -1.95 -28.83
CA ARG A 168 -17.07 -2.05 -27.95
C ARG A 168 -17.34 -0.73 -27.22
N LEU A 169 -16.30 -0.10 -26.68
CA LEU A 169 -16.42 1.19 -25.99
C LEU A 169 -16.80 2.31 -26.95
N VAL A 170 -16.21 2.35 -28.15
CA VAL A 170 -16.55 3.34 -29.19
C VAL A 170 -18.01 3.21 -29.62
N ARG A 171 -18.52 1.98 -29.80
CA ARG A 171 -19.96 1.78 -30.10
C ARG A 171 -20.87 2.36 -29.02
N LEU A 172 -20.49 2.25 -27.74
CA LEU A 172 -21.25 2.85 -26.64
C LEU A 172 -21.31 4.38 -26.78
N THR A 173 -20.19 5.01 -27.13
CA THR A 173 -20.17 6.47 -27.40
C THR A 173 -21.06 6.85 -28.59
N GLY A 174 -21.09 6.01 -29.63
CA GLY A 174 -21.93 6.19 -30.81
C GLY A 174 -23.42 6.14 -30.48
N HIS A 175 -23.85 5.23 -29.59
CA HIS A 175 -25.23 5.15 -29.12
C HIS A 175 -25.66 6.42 -28.35
N VAL A 176 -24.81 6.94 -27.46
CA VAL A 176 -25.09 8.19 -26.72
C VAL A 176 -25.24 9.37 -27.68
N ARG A 177 -24.36 9.47 -28.68
CA ARG A 177 -24.44 10.52 -29.71
C ARG A 177 -25.68 10.39 -30.59
N ALA A 178 -26.05 9.18 -30.99
CA ALA A 178 -27.26 8.93 -31.77
C ALA A 178 -28.54 9.33 -31.01
N ALA A 179 -28.50 9.30 -29.67
CA ALA A 179 -29.56 9.78 -28.79
C ALA A 179 -29.51 11.30 -28.53
N GLY A 180 -28.63 12.04 -29.19
CA GLY A 180 -28.49 13.50 -29.07
C GLY A 180 -27.52 13.98 -27.97
N GLY A 181 -26.77 13.06 -27.34
CA GLY A 181 -25.73 13.42 -26.37
C GLY A 181 -24.47 14.00 -27.02
N SER A 182 -23.72 14.80 -26.25
CA SER A 182 -22.43 15.35 -26.67
C SER A 182 -21.34 14.28 -26.84
N PHE A 183 -20.22 14.64 -27.49
CA PHE A 183 -19.05 13.76 -27.58
C PHE A 183 -18.53 13.38 -26.18
N GLU A 184 -18.41 14.36 -25.29
CA GLU A 184 -17.98 14.18 -23.90
C GLU A 184 -18.93 13.29 -23.11
N SER A 185 -20.25 13.40 -23.35
CA SER A 185 -21.24 12.49 -22.76
C SER A 185 -20.97 11.04 -23.17
N GLY A 186 -20.68 10.81 -24.46
CA GLY A 186 -20.32 9.48 -24.95
C GLY A 186 -19.06 8.93 -24.29
N ILE A 187 -17.99 9.73 -24.19
CA ILE A 187 -16.75 9.32 -23.51
C ILE A 187 -16.99 9.06 -22.02
N ARG A 188 -17.83 9.86 -21.37
CA ARG A 188 -18.22 9.67 -19.97
C ARG A 188 -18.91 8.31 -19.76
N THR A 189 -19.89 7.96 -20.57
CA THR A 189 -20.57 6.65 -20.48
C THR A 189 -19.60 5.49 -20.77
N ALA A 190 -18.67 5.66 -21.71
CA ALA A 190 -17.63 4.66 -21.93
C ALA A 190 -16.64 4.55 -20.76
N LEU A 191 -16.33 5.64 -20.07
CA LEU A 191 -15.55 5.63 -18.84
C LEU A 191 -16.29 4.88 -17.72
N GLU A 192 -17.59 5.10 -17.56
CA GLU A 192 -18.42 4.36 -16.60
C GLU A 192 -18.32 2.85 -16.86
N ALA A 193 -18.44 2.43 -18.13
CA ALA A 193 -18.28 1.04 -18.54
C ALA A 193 -16.88 0.46 -18.24
N ILE A 194 -15.81 1.27 -18.39
CA ILE A 194 -14.45 0.86 -18.00
C ILE A 194 -14.36 0.63 -16.49
N LEU A 195 -14.93 1.52 -15.67
CA LEU A 195 -14.81 1.47 -14.20
C LEU A 195 -15.64 0.36 -13.54
N VAL A 196 -16.62 -0.21 -14.24
CA VAL A 196 -17.38 -1.39 -13.78
C VAL A 196 -16.93 -2.70 -14.43
N SER A 197 -15.97 -2.62 -15.36
CA SER A 197 -15.44 -3.79 -16.07
C SER A 197 -14.70 -4.74 -15.11
N PRO A 198 -14.86 -6.06 -15.25
CA PRO A 198 -14.04 -7.03 -14.52
C PRO A 198 -12.54 -6.81 -14.73
N HIS A 199 -12.11 -6.34 -15.90
CA HIS A 199 -10.69 -6.04 -16.18
C HIS A 199 -10.16 -4.84 -15.39
N PHE A 200 -11.04 -3.96 -14.92
CA PHE A 200 -10.68 -2.87 -14.02
C PHE A 200 -10.78 -3.29 -12.55
N LEU A 201 -11.93 -3.88 -12.16
CA LEU A 201 -12.24 -4.26 -10.78
C LEU A 201 -11.34 -5.39 -10.25
N PHE A 202 -10.83 -6.25 -11.13
CA PHE A 202 -9.98 -7.37 -10.76
C PHE A 202 -8.61 -7.26 -11.42
N ARG A 203 -7.60 -7.74 -10.68
CA ARG A 203 -6.27 -8.04 -11.19
C ARG A 203 -6.27 -9.51 -11.56
N VAL A 204 -6.17 -9.76 -12.85
CA VAL A 204 -6.28 -11.10 -13.43
C VAL A 204 -4.98 -11.42 -14.14
N GLU A 205 -4.42 -12.58 -13.82
CA GLU A 205 -3.27 -13.16 -14.50
C GLU A 205 -3.77 -14.47 -15.12
N LEU A 206 -4.21 -14.39 -16.37
CA LEU A 206 -4.84 -15.53 -17.03
C LEU A 206 -3.78 -16.53 -17.44
N ASP A 207 -4.01 -17.79 -17.13
CA ASP A 207 -3.20 -18.87 -17.69
C ASP A 207 -3.50 -19.03 -19.19
N PRO A 208 -2.48 -19.30 -20.02
CA PRO A 208 -2.71 -19.70 -21.39
C PRO A 208 -3.53 -21.01 -21.42
N PRO A 209 -4.37 -21.21 -22.45
CA PRO A 209 -5.16 -22.44 -22.59
C PRO A 209 -4.27 -23.69 -22.59
N GLY A 210 -4.53 -24.66 -21.69
CA GLY A 210 -3.74 -25.90 -21.56
C GLY A 210 -3.13 -26.14 -20.17
N ALA A 211 -3.92 -25.88 -19.12
CA ALA A 211 -3.58 -25.79 -17.70
C ALA A 211 -2.51 -26.76 -17.14
N GLY A 212 -1.67 -26.23 -16.25
CA GLY A 212 -0.81 -27.00 -15.33
C GLY A 212 0.67 -26.62 -15.36
N VAL A 213 1.09 -25.76 -16.30
CA VAL A 213 2.50 -25.38 -16.43
C VAL A 213 2.76 -24.08 -15.68
N ILE A 214 3.70 -24.13 -14.73
CA ILE A 214 4.24 -22.93 -14.10
C ILE A 214 4.83 -22.05 -15.19
N ARG A 215 4.33 -20.83 -15.27
CA ARG A 215 4.83 -19.81 -16.22
C ARG A 215 5.33 -18.60 -15.47
N GLU A 216 6.23 -17.88 -16.12
CA GLU A 216 6.57 -16.55 -15.67
C GLU A 216 5.42 -15.57 -15.97
N LEU A 217 5.34 -14.53 -15.14
CA LEU A 217 4.49 -13.37 -15.42
C LEU A 217 5.00 -12.64 -16.65
N ASN A 218 4.07 -12.19 -17.50
CA ASN A 218 4.43 -11.23 -18.53
C ASN A 218 4.79 -9.87 -17.89
N GLU A 219 5.36 -8.97 -18.68
CA GLU A 219 5.91 -7.73 -18.16
C GLU A 219 4.84 -6.75 -17.64
N TYR A 220 3.62 -6.79 -18.18
CA TYR A 220 2.49 -6.00 -17.67
C TYR A 220 1.94 -6.57 -16.36
N GLU A 221 1.87 -7.90 -16.25
CA GLU A 221 1.51 -8.59 -15.00
C GLU A 221 2.56 -8.29 -13.91
N LEU A 222 3.84 -8.31 -14.25
CA LEU A 222 4.93 -7.93 -13.35
C LEU A 222 4.81 -6.45 -12.91
N ALA A 223 4.55 -5.53 -13.84
CA ALA A 223 4.33 -4.12 -13.54
C ALA A 223 3.14 -3.93 -12.58
N SER A 224 2.03 -4.62 -12.84
CA SER A 224 0.82 -4.59 -12.03
C SER A 224 1.08 -5.16 -10.63
N ARG A 225 1.74 -6.31 -10.50
CA ARG A 225 2.09 -6.87 -9.19
C ARG A 225 2.98 -5.92 -8.40
N LEU A 226 4.02 -5.36 -9.03
CA LEU A 226 4.97 -4.46 -8.39
C LEU A 226 4.31 -3.15 -7.90
N SER A 227 3.51 -2.52 -8.75
CA SER A 227 2.82 -1.26 -8.43
C SER A 227 1.80 -1.40 -7.31
N TYR A 228 0.97 -2.44 -7.33
CA TYR A 228 0.02 -2.66 -6.24
C TYR A 228 0.69 -3.12 -4.94
N PHE A 229 1.82 -3.82 -5.04
CA PHE A 229 2.59 -4.18 -3.86
C PHE A 229 3.19 -2.95 -3.17
N LEU A 230 3.86 -2.07 -3.91
CA LEU A 230 4.59 -0.92 -3.33
C LEU A 230 3.72 0.33 -3.15
N TRP A 231 2.78 0.58 -4.06
CA TRP A 231 1.99 1.82 -4.10
C TRP A 231 0.49 1.60 -3.89
N SER A 232 0.03 0.34 -3.82
CA SER A 232 -1.41 0.01 -3.75
C SER A 232 -2.22 0.75 -4.83
N SER A 233 -1.65 0.88 -6.03
CA SER A 233 -2.23 1.58 -7.17
C SER A 233 -1.69 1.00 -8.48
N MET A 234 -2.21 1.48 -9.61
CA MET A 234 -1.80 1.07 -10.95
C MET A 234 -0.34 1.45 -11.29
N PRO A 235 0.28 0.77 -12.29
CA PRO A 235 1.60 1.17 -12.79
C PRO A 235 1.61 2.61 -13.32
N ASP A 236 2.74 3.28 -13.20
CA ASP A 236 2.96 4.58 -13.84
C ASP A 236 3.47 4.43 -15.28
N ASP A 237 3.68 5.55 -15.95
CA ASP A 237 4.05 5.62 -17.36
C ASP A 237 5.40 4.92 -17.62
N GLU A 238 6.38 5.08 -16.71
CA GLU A 238 7.69 4.41 -16.83
C GLU A 238 7.55 2.88 -16.75
N LEU A 239 6.75 2.37 -15.81
CA LEU A 239 6.49 0.93 -15.74
C LEU A 239 5.74 0.39 -16.96
N PHE A 240 4.74 1.12 -17.46
CA PHE A 240 4.03 0.73 -18.68
C PHE A 240 4.95 0.71 -19.91
N ASP A 241 5.81 1.72 -20.05
CA ASP A 241 6.76 1.81 -21.16
C ASP A 241 7.81 0.69 -21.12
N LEU A 242 8.35 0.40 -19.93
CA LEU A 242 9.29 -0.71 -19.75
C LEU A 242 8.61 -2.06 -20.02
N ALA A 243 7.36 -2.24 -19.57
CA ALA A 243 6.60 -3.44 -19.83
C ALA A 243 6.32 -3.63 -21.33
N GLY A 244 5.92 -2.56 -22.03
CA GLY A 244 5.70 -2.57 -23.48
C GLY A 244 6.96 -2.86 -24.29
N ARG A 245 8.14 -2.53 -23.77
CA ARG A 245 9.44 -2.80 -24.39
C ARG A 245 10.06 -4.13 -23.96
N GLY A 246 9.44 -4.88 -23.05
CA GLY A 246 9.99 -6.14 -22.54
C GLY A 246 11.23 -5.98 -21.66
N ARG A 247 11.38 -4.83 -20.97
CA ARG A 247 12.59 -4.46 -20.23
C ARG A 247 12.40 -4.32 -18.72
N LEU A 248 11.18 -4.42 -18.21
CA LEU A 248 10.91 -4.18 -16.80
C LEU A 248 11.67 -5.16 -15.91
N ARG A 249 11.65 -6.45 -16.24
CA ARG A 249 12.36 -7.48 -15.45
C ARG A 249 13.87 -7.23 -15.38
N ALA A 250 14.47 -6.79 -16.49
CA ALA A 250 15.91 -6.47 -16.54
C ALA A 250 16.27 -5.23 -15.70
N GLU A 251 15.30 -4.36 -15.43
CA GLU A 251 15.47 -3.11 -14.67
C GLU A 251 14.77 -3.13 -13.30
N LEU A 252 14.39 -4.31 -12.82
CA LEU A 252 13.52 -4.47 -11.66
C LEU A 252 14.10 -3.79 -10.40
N ASP A 253 15.37 -4.04 -10.09
CA ASP A 253 16.03 -3.43 -8.92
C ASP A 253 16.04 -1.90 -8.97
N ARG A 254 16.25 -1.33 -10.16
CA ARG A 254 16.20 0.12 -10.38
C ARG A 254 14.79 0.65 -10.12
N GLN A 255 13.77 -0.04 -10.65
CA GLN A 255 12.38 0.36 -10.48
C GLN A 255 11.90 0.24 -9.03
N VAL A 256 12.25 -0.84 -8.33
CA VAL A 256 11.93 -1.02 -6.90
C VAL A 256 12.48 0.15 -6.08
N ARG A 257 13.76 0.52 -6.26
CA ARG A 257 14.37 1.65 -5.54
C ARG A 257 13.71 2.98 -5.86
N ARG A 258 13.41 3.24 -7.15
CA ARG A 258 12.70 4.45 -7.59
C ARG A 258 11.32 4.53 -6.92
N MET A 259 10.58 3.43 -6.92
CA MET A 259 9.23 3.38 -6.39
C MET A 259 9.21 3.51 -4.87
N LEU A 260 10.17 2.93 -4.15
CA LEU A 260 10.32 3.09 -2.71
C LEU A 260 10.69 4.53 -2.30
N ALA A 261 11.40 5.26 -3.17
CA ALA A 261 11.72 6.67 -2.93
C ALA A 261 10.49 7.59 -3.10
N ASP A 262 9.51 7.19 -3.93
CA ASP A 262 8.31 7.95 -4.19
C ASP A 262 7.41 8.11 -2.95
N ALA A 263 6.65 9.20 -2.89
CA ALA A 263 5.69 9.45 -1.81
C ALA A 263 4.59 8.37 -1.75
N LYS A 264 4.23 7.77 -2.90
CA LYS A 264 3.25 6.67 -2.98
C LYS A 264 3.66 5.42 -2.21
N ALA A 265 4.96 5.23 -1.95
CA ALA A 265 5.45 4.10 -1.14
C ALA A 265 4.90 4.12 0.30
N ARG A 266 4.40 5.28 0.78
CA ARG A 266 3.71 5.36 2.07
C ARG A 266 2.49 4.41 2.13
N ALA A 267 1.85 4.12 1.01
CA ALA A 267 0.76 3.16 0.93
C ALA A 267 1.18 1.75 1.37
N LEU A 268 2.42 1.33 1.08
CA LEU A 268 2.95 0.06 1.60
C LEU A 268 2.92 0.05 3.13
N ILE A 269 3.23 1.16 3.78
CA ILE A 269 3.30 1.25 5.25
C ILE A 269 1.90 1.24 5.84
N GLU A 270 1.03 2.12 5.33
CA GLU A 270 -0.34 2.26 5.81
C GLU A 270 -1.16 0.97 5.61
N ASN A 271 -0.92 0.25 4.51
CA ASN A 271 -1.67 -0.97 4.19
C ASN A 271 -0.99 -2.24 4.68
N PHE A 272 0.32 -2.40 4.55
CA PHE A 272 1.01 -3.62 5.02
C PHE A 272 1.25 -3.56 6.52
N ALA A 273 1.99 -2.57 7.02
CA ALA A 273 2.32 -2.50 8.45
C ALA A 273 1.08 -2.23 9.30
N GLY A 274 0.16 -1.38 8.83
CA GLY A 274 -1.10 -1.12 9.50
C GLY A 274 -1.98 -2.37 9.70
N GLN A 275 -1.91 -3.34 8.78
CA GLN A 275 -2.65 -4.60 8.86
C GLN A 275 -1.87 -5.69 9.59
N TRP A 276 -0.59 -5.85 9.26
CA TRP A 276 0.29 -6.82 9.89
C TRP A 276 0.39 -6.62 11.40
N LEU A 277 0.56 -5.37 11.84
CA LEU A 277 0.60 -5.00 13.26
C LEU A 277 -0.78 -4.71 13.85
N GLN A 278 -1.85 -4.91 13.07
CA GLN A 278 -3.23 -4.65 13.45
C GLN A 278 -3.47 -3.24 14.02
N LEU A 279 -2.70 -2.24 13.56
CA LEU A 279 -2.79 -0.86 14.06
C LEU A 279 -4.17 -0.24 13.86
N ARG A 280 -4.94 -0.74 12.88
CA ARG A 280 -6.33 -0.34 12.65
C ARG A 280 -7.26 -0.69 13.81
N ASN A 281 -6.96 -1.77 14.55
CA ASN A 281 -7.76 -2.19 15.70
C ASN A 281 -7.53 -1.30 16.93
N LEU A 282 -6.47 -0.49 16.93
CA LEU A 282 -6.13 0.38 18.04
C LEU A 282 -7.27 1.37 18.36
N GLU A 283 -8.05 1.79 17.35
CA GLU A 283 -9.22 2.66 17.52
C GLU A 283 -10.32 2.02 18.37
N ALA A 284 -10.48 0.69 18.31
CA ALA A 284 -11.44 -0.06 19.10
C ALA A 284 -10.96 -0.35 20.53
N ILE A 285 -9.69 -0.05 20.84
CA ILE A 285 -9.13 -0.27 22.17
C ILE A 285 -9.53 0.88 23.09
N HIS A 286 -10.29 0.53 24.13
CA HIS A 286 -10.77 1.43 25.18
C HIS A 286 -10.37 0.86 26.55
N PRO A 287 -9.13 1.12 27.02
CA PRO A 287 -8.70 0.75 28.36
C PRO A 287 -9.57 1.45 29.42
N ASP A 288 -9.69 0.83 30.59
CA ASP A 288 -10.41 1.44 31.71
C ASP A 288 -9.80 2.81 32.07
N LYS A 289 -10.61 3.87 31.97
CA LYS A 289 -10.15 5.26 32.18
C LYS A 289 -9.74 5.55 33.62
N GLN A 290 -10.24 4.80 34.60
CA GLN A 290 -9.83 4.96 36.00
C GLN A 290 -8.45 4.36 36.24
N GLN A 291 -8.14 3.24 35.58
CA GLN A 291 -6.84 2.57 35.67
C GLN A 291 -5.78 3.21 34.76
N PHE A 292 -6.18 3.70 33.58
CA PHE A 292 -5.29 4.26 32.57
C PHE A 292 -5.72 5.66 32.12
N PRO A 293 -5.73 6.67 33.02
CA PRO A 293 -6.22 8.02 32.71
C PRO A 293 -5.40 8.77 31.66
N GLN A 294 -4.15 8.34 31.45
CA GLN A 294 -3.26 8.88 30.42
C GLN A 294 -3.53 8.38 29.00
N PHE A 295 -4.36 7.33 28.85
CA PHE A 295 -4.73 6.80 27.55
C PHE A 295 -5.87 7.62 26.94
N ASP A 296 -5.50 8.59 26.10
CA ASP A 296 -6.41 9.44 25.34
C ASP A 296 -6.26 9.22 23.83
N ASP A 297 -7.12 9.86 23.04
CA ASP A 297 -7.14 9.70 21.59
C ASP A 297 -5.86 10.20 20.91
N GLU A 298 -5.21 11.18 21.52
CA GLU A 298 -3.95 11.73 21.03
C GLU A 298 -2.77 10.81 21.31
N LEU A 299 -2.70 10.17 22.48
CA LEU A 299 -1.72 9.14 22.76
C LEU A 299 -1.91 7.94 21.84
N ARG A 300 -3.16 7.52 21.61
CA ARG A 300 -3.49 6.47 20.65
C ARG A 300 -2.95 6.79 19.25
N ARG A 301 -3.21 8.01 18.78
CA ARG A 301 -2.67 8.50 17.49
C ARG A 301 -1.15 8.48 17.49
N ALA A 302 -0.52 8.90 18.58
CA ALA A 302 0.93 8.93 18.68
C ALA A 302 1.56 7.53 18.63
N MET A 303 0.98 6.54 19.31
CA MET A 303 1.40 5.14 19.24
C MET A 303 1.32 4.57 17.82
N ARG A 304 0.26 4.92 17.08
CA ARG A 304 0.12 4.51 15.67
C ARG A 304 1.19 5.14 14.79
N ILE A 305 1.43 6.45 14.93
CA ILE A 305 2.45 7.16 14.14
C ILE A 305 3.85 6.61 14.43
N GLU A 306 4.17 6.28 15.68
CA GLU A 306 5.42 5.62 16.05
C GLU A 306 5.62 4.33 15.23
N ALA A 307 4.64 3.42 15.24
CA ALA A 307 4.73 2.14 14.55
C ALA A 307 4.88 2.31 13.03
N GLU A 308 4.13 3.26 12.45
CA GLU A 308 4.23 3.60 11.02
C GLU A 308 5.61 4.16 10.68
N MET A 309 6.13 5.12 11.44
CA MET A 309 7.46 5.71 11.22
C MET A 309 8.60 4.71 11.45
N PHE A 310 8.46 3.83 12.43
CA PHE A 310 9.43 2.78 12.70
C PHE A 310 9.58 1.82 11.52
N PHE A 311 8.46 1.32 11.00
CA PHE A 311 8.46 0.48 9.80
C PHE A 311 8.95 1.27 8.57
N GLU A 312 8.58 2.54 8.45
CA GLU A 312 9.04 3.43 7.36
C GLU A 312 10.55 3.57 7.32
N ALA A 313 11.18 3.81 8.47
CA ALA A 313 12.62 3.91 8.56
C ALA A 313 13.30 2.61 8.10
N ILE A 314 12.78 1.46 8.50
CA ILE A 314 13.36 0.16 8.11
C ILE A 314 13.33 -0.02 6.60
N VAL A 315 12.19 0.27 5.96
CA VAL A 315 12.01 0.10 4.51
C VAL A 315 12.78 1.16 3.72
N ARG A 316 12.64 2.44 4.06
CA ARG A 316 13.24 3.56 3.29
C ARG A 316 14.75 3.64 3.46
N GLU A 317 15.27 3.38 4.66
CA GLU A 317 16.72 3.43 4.93
C GLU A 317 17.40 2.09 4.63
N ASN A 318 16.67 1.09 4.11
CA ASN A 318 17.17 -0.26 3.83
C ASN A 318 17.89 -0.87 5.05
N ARG A 319 17.26 -0.76 6.23
CA ARG A 319 17.78 -1.26 7.51
C ARG A 319 17.72 -2.77 7.56
N SER A 320 18.43 -3.34 8.53
CA SER A 320 18.36 -4.78 8.77
C SER A 320 16.95 -5.17 9.24
N VAL A 321 16.35 -6.19 8.62
CA VAL A 321 15.05 -6.75 9.06
C VAL A 321 15.05 -7.21 10.53
N LEU A 322 16.23 -7.56 11.06
CA LEU A 322 16.39 -7.91 12.48
C LEU A 322 16.07 -6.76 13.44
N GLU A 323 16.11 -5.51 12.96
CA GLU A 323 15.70 -4.35 13.77
C GLU A 323 14.20 -4.38 14.07
N LEU A 324 13.37 -5.13 13.32
CA LEU A 324 11.99 -5.41 13.71
C LEU A 324 11.89 -6.15 15.06
N ILE A 325 12.95 -6.82 15.49
CA ILE A 325 12.99 -7.58 16.76
C ILE A 325 13.67 -6.75 17.84
N ASP A 326 14.84 -6.18 17.54
CA ASP A 326 15.73 -5.56 18.52
C ASP A 326 16.40 -4.30 17.94
N ALA A 327 15.60 -3.25 17.75
CA ALA A 327 16.11 -1.94 17.39
C ALA A 327 16.53 -1.15 18.65
N ASP A 328 17.63 -0.42 18.54
CA ASP A 328 18.14 0.48 19.57
C ASP A 328 17.57 1.90 19.48
N TYR A 329 16.46 2.08 18.75
CA TYR A 329 15.81 3.37 18.53
C TYR A 329 14.30 3.22 18.36
N THR A 330 13.59 4.33 18.58
CA THR A 330 12.16 4.49 18.22
C THR A 330 11.86 5.92 17.76
N PHE A 331 10.61 6.20 17.40
CA PHE A 331 10.12 7.52 16.99
C PHE A 331 9.09 8.04 17.99
N VAL A 332 9.38 9.19 18.62
CA VAL A 332 8.50 9.79 19.63
C VAL A 332 8.34 11.28 19.42
N ASN A 333 7.16 11.80 19.78
CA ASN A 333 6.94 13.21 20.11
C ASN A 333 6.93 13.38 21.64
N ALA A 334 6.75 14.60 22.14
CA ALA A 334 6.80 14.86 23.58
C ALA A 334 5.76 14.07 24.39
N ARG A 335 4.57 13.82 23.82
CA ARG A 335 3.51 13.05 24.49
C ARG A 335 3.91 11.59 24.67
N LEU A 336 4.35 10.94 23.60
CA LEU A 336 4.76 9.54 23.64
C LEU A 336 6.07 9.35 24.42
N ALA A 337 7.01 10.29 24.33
CA ALA A 337 8.23 10.29 25.12
C ALA A 337 7.93 10.31 26.62
N ARG A 338 7.04 11.21 27.08
CA ARG A 338 6.57 11.22 28.48
C ARG A 338 5.91 9.91 28.88
N PHE A 339 5.13 9.30 27.99
CA PHE A 339 4.51 7.99 28.24
C PHE A 339 5.55 6.87 28.39
N TYR A 340 6.67 6.96 27.68
CA TYR A 340 7.79 6.00 27.78
C TYR A 340 8.80 6.31 28.87
N GLY A 341 8.76 7.51 29.47
CA GLY A 341 9.81 7.97 30.38
C GLY A 341 11.09 8.40 29.66
N ILE A 342 11.01 8.78 28.39
CA ILE A 342 12.13 9.32 27.60
C ILE A 342 12.19 10.84 27.82
N GLU A 343 13.32 11.33 28.30
CA GLU A 343 13.57 12.75 28.56
C GLU A 343 14.09 13.49 27.31
N GLY A 344 14.07 14.83 27.32
CA GLY A 344 14.67 15.65 26.27
C GLY A 344 13.88 15.77 24.96
N VAL A 345 12.64 15.29 24.91
CA VAL A 345 11.75 15.42 23.73
C VAL A 345 10.65 16.44 23.99
N GLU A 346 10.62 17.49 23.17
CA GLU A 346 9.67 18.61 23.28
C GLU A 346 8.88 18.82 21.98
N GLY A 347 7.63 19.30 22.10
CA GLY A 347 6.74 19.57 20.98
C GLY A 347 6.08 18.33 20.35
N ASP A 348 5.25 18.58 19.34
CA ASP A 348 4.38 17.55 18.74
C ASP A 348 5.05 16.79 17.57
N HIS A 349 6.20 17.27 17.10
CA HIS A 349 6.96 16.64 16.02
C HIS A 349 7.67 15.37 16.49
N PHE A 350 7.46 14.29 15.74
CA PHE A 350 8.15 13.03 15.92
C PHE A 350 9.63 13.14 15.53
N ARG A 351 10.49 12.49 16.31
CA ARG A 351 11.91 12.36 16.03
C ARG A 351 12.41 10.98 16.41
N ARG A 352 13.44 10.52 15.71
CA ARG A 352 14.17 9.32 16.08
C ARG A 352 14.94 9.59 17.37
N VAL A 353 14.80 8.69 18.35
CA VAL A 353 15.53 8.73 19.62
C VAL A 353 16.23 7.40 19.85
N ALA A 354 17.41 7.44 20.44
CA ALA A 354 18.09 6.22 20.91
C ALA A 354 17.35 5.68 22.15
N LEU A 355 17.38 4.36 22.32
CA LEU A 355 16.85 3.67 23.50
C LEU A 355 18.00 3.30 24.45
N ASP A 356 18.77 4.30 24.87
CA ASP A 356 19.97 4.17 25.73
C ASP A 356 19.68 4.36 27.23
N GLY A 357 18.39 4.48 27.59
CA GLY A 357 17.92 4.67 28.96
C GLY A 357 17.89 3.40 29.81
N ASP A 358 17.04 3.41 30.85
CA ASP A 358 16.87 2.26 31.72
C ASP A 358 16.22 1.06 30.99
N GLU A 359 16.18 -0.09 31.64
CA GLU A 359 15.67 -1.35 31.05
C GLU A 359 14.26 -1.19 30.45
N SER A 360 13.42 -0.32 31.02
CA SER A 360 12.07 -0.07 30.54
C SER A 360 12.05 0.71 29.22
N VAL A 361 13.02 1.59 29.00
CA VAL A 361 13.23 2.32 27.73
C VAL A 361 13.86 1.39 26.71
N ARG A 362 14.88 0.62 27.09
CA ARG A 362 15.53 -0.37 26.20
C ARG A 362 14.56 -1.43 25.66
N ALA A 363 13.60 -1.85 26.48
CA ALA A 363 12.56 -2.81 26.08
C ALA A 363 11.57 -2.27 25.04
N ARG A 364 11.66 -0.99 24.64
CA ARG A 364 10.85 -0.40 23.55
C ARG A 364 11.41 -0.66 22.16
N GLY A 365 12.52 -1.37 22.07
CA GLY A 365 13.15 -1.75 20.81
C GLY A 365 12.30 -2.74 20.01
N GLY A 366 12.22 -2.52 18.70
CA GLY A 366 11.52 -3.41 17.79
C GLY A 366 10.00 -3.41 17.95
N VAL A 367 9.33 -4.18 17.08
CA VAL A 367 7.87 -4.24 16.96
C VAL A 367 7.19 -4.69 18.24
N LEU A 368 7.84 -5.56 19.01
CA LEU A 368 7.31 -6.10 20.27
C LEU A 368 7.36 -5.08 21.41
N GLY A 369 8.22 -4.07 21.32
CA GLY A 369 8.34 -2.99 22.30
C GLY A 369 7.37 -1.82 22.07
N LEU A 370 6.80 -1.71 20.87
CA LEU A 370 5.91 -0.61 20.46
C LEU A 370 4.60 -0.63 21.25
N ALA A 371 4.18 0.54 21.74
CA ALA A 371 2.95 0.65 22.52
C ALA A 371 1.70 0.28 21.73
N ALA A 372 1.65 0.56 20.43
CA ALA A 372 0.51 0.16 19.60
C ALA A 372 0.35 -1.36 19.54
N THR A 373 1.45 -2.10 19.32
CA THR A 373 1.45 -3.57 19.29
C THR A 373 1.06 -4.14 20.65
N LEU A 374 1.62 -3.60 21.73
CA LEU A 374 1.29 -4.02 23.09
C LEU A 374 -0.17 -3.73 23.46
N ALA A 375 -0.73 -2.62 22.99
CA ALA A 375 -2.12 -2.24 23.23
C ALA A 375 -3.09 -3.15 22.47
N VAL A 376 -2.86 -3.40 21.18
CA VAL A 376 -3.76 -4.26 20.37
C VAL A 376 -3.72 -5.71 20.84
N THR A 377 -2.61 -6.16 21.41
CA THR A 377 -2.47 -7.51 21.99
C THR A 377 -2.87 -7.60 23.47
N SER A 378 -3.42 -6.53 24.05
CA SER A 378 -3.84 -6.47 25.46
C SER A 378 -5.34 -6.65 25.66
N ASN A 379 -5.75 -7.09 26.85
CA ASN A 379 -7.15 -7.08 27.29
C ASN A 379 -7.53 -5.72 27.91
N PRO A 380 -8.83 -5.34 27.89
CA PRO A 380 -9.29 -4.03 28.40
C PRO A 380 -8.97 -3.74 29.87
N THR A 381 -8.82 -4.79 30.69
CA THR A 381 -8.50 -4.73 32.13
C THR A 381 -7.12 -5.31 32.48
N ARG A 382 -6.40 -5.88 31.50
CA ARG A 382 -5.07 -6.49 31.69
C ARG A 382 -4.22 -6.36 30.43
N THR A 383 -3.03 -5.81 30.55
CA THR A 383 -1.98 -6.01 29.54
C THR A 383 -1.66 -7.51 29.43
N SER A 384 -1.54 -8.05 28.22
CA SER A 384 -1.32 -9.50 28.03
C SER A 384 0.00 -9.97 28.69
N PRO A 385 0.12 -11.27 29.04
CA PRO A 385 1.15 -11.74 29.97
C PRO A 385 2.60 -11.67 29.47
N GLY A 386 2.86 -11.31 28.21
CA GLY A 386 4.20 -11.00 27.71
C GLY A 386 4.67 -9.56 28.00
N ALA A 387 3.77 -8.69 28.43
CA ALA A 387 3.97 -7.24 28.57
C ALA A 387 4.10 -6.76 30.03
N HIS A 388 4.54 -7.65 30.94
CA HIS A 388 4.50 -7.37 32.37
C HIS A 388 5.49 -6.29 32.84
N HIS A 389 6.43 -5.86 31.99
CA HIS A 389 7.45 -4.87 32.37
C HIS A 389 7.12 -3.42 31.94
N ALA A 390 6.23 -3.23 30.96
CA ALA A 390 6.08 -1.95 30.27
C ALA A 390 5.10 -0.95 30.90
N LEU A 391 4.17 -1.39 31.76
CA LEU A 391 3.15 -0.52 32.37
C LEU A 391 3.11 -0.60 33.90
N CYS A 392 3.64 -1.68 34.51
CA CYS A 392 3.57 -1.88 35.96
C CYS A 392 4.69 -1.20 36.76
N ASP A 393 5.78 -0.76 36.13
CA ASP A 393 6.96 -0.32 36.88
C ASP A 393 6.90 1.15 37.38
N PHE A 394 5.88 1.91 36.95
CA PHE A 394 5.71 3.30 37.41
C PHE A 394 5.24 3.41 38.87
N ARG A 395 4.71 2.33 39.47
CA ARG A 395 4.21 2.35 40.86
C ARG A 395 5.26 2.00 41.91
N ARG A 396 6.40 1.41 41.54
CA ARG A 396 7.44 1.00 42.52
C ARG A 396 8.44 2.10 42.88
N ARG A 397 8.59 3.17 42.10
CA ARG A 397 9.53 4.28 42.41
C ARG A 397 8.94 5.45 43.20
N ARG A 398 7.66 5.42 43.62
CA ARG A 398 7.05 6.48 44.48
C ARG A 398 6.88 6.13 45.96
N ILE A 399 7.27 4.93 46.40
CA ILE A 399 7.29 4.55 47.82
C ILE A 399 8.71 4.07 48.13
N GLY A 400 9.63 5.02 48.23
CA GLY A 400 11.05 4.72 48.40
C GLY A 400 11.91 5.94 48.72
N SER A 401 11.38 6.91 49.46
CA SER A 401 12.20 7.88 50.20
C SER A 401 11.33 8.61 51.24
N ASN A 402 11.21 8.01 52.43
CA ASN A 402 11.06 8.77 53.66
C ASN A 402 11.71 7.97 54.77
N GLY A 403 13.04 8.08 54.84
CA GLY A 403 13.72 7.89 56.10
C GLY A 403 13.46 9.12 56.96
N SER A 404 12.99 8.93 58.19
CA SER A 404 13.41 9.66 59.40
C SER A 404 12.58 9.24 60.61
N ARG A 405 13.28 8.62 61.57
CA ARG A 405 12.96 8.33 62.98
C ARG A 405 12.11 7.10 63.30
#